data_AF-A0A1G1JAY7-F1
#
_entry.id   AF-A0A1G1JAY7-F1
#
_cell.length_a   1.000
_cell.length_b   1.000
_cell.length_c   1.000
_cell.angle_alpha   90.00
_cell.angle_beta   90.00
_cell.angle_gamma   90.00
#
_symmetry.space_group_name_H-M   'P 1'
#
loop_
_entity.id
_entity.type
_entity.pdbx_description
1 polymer ?
#
loop_
_entity_poly.entity_id
_entity_poly.type
_entity_poly.pdbx_seq_one_letter_code
_entity_poly.pdbx_strand_id
1 'polypeptide(L)'
;MKMAKFNIPLLFGMIFSVSAGLLLGIGAFTFHYAKGTSYLSNDPKACINCHVMQEYFDSWIKSSHRQAATCNDCHIPHAFPAKYIAKMKNGWNHSKAFTLQNFPEPIRITQGNLVSLQQNCIHCHDIMTGNIAGHREAAEGTARCADCHRSVGHMQLS
;
A
#
# COMPACT_ATOMS: atom_id res chain seq x y z
N MET A 1 22.78 -49.25 33.24
CA MET A 1 22.07 -48.34 32.32
C MET A 1 22.32 -46.90 32.79
N LYS A 2 23.28 -46.18 32.20
CA LYS A 2 23.58 -44.78 32.57
C LYS A 2 22.52 -43.89 31.92
N MET A 3 21.65 -43.29 32.73
CA MET A 3 20.68 -42.28 32.29
C MET A 3 21.46 -41.10 31.71
N ALA A 4 21.21 -40.75 30.44
CA ALA A 4 21.81 -39.58 29.81
C ALA A 4 21.41 -38.34 30.61
N LYS A 5 22.38 -37.64 31.21
CA LYS A 5 22.13 -36.34 31.83
C LYS A 5 21.82 -35.35 30.73
N PHE A 6 20.53 -35.11 30.48
CA PHE A 6 20.07 -34.11 29.54
C PHE A 6 20.50 -32.73 30.06
N ASN A 7 21.41 -32.08 29.34
CA ASN A 7 21.85 -30.74 29.72
C ASN A 7 20.75 -29.75 29.29
N ILE A 8 19.79 -29.52 30.19
CA ILE A 8 18.63 -28.63 29.99
C ILE A 8 19.00 -27.32 29.27
N PRO A 9 20.06 -26.57 29.64
CA PRO A 9 20.42 -25.34 28.92
C PRO A 9 20.85 -25.57 27.46
N LEU A 10 21.49 -26.71 27.15
CA LEU A 10 21.85 -27.06 25.78
C LEU A 10 20.61 -27.38 24.93
N LEU A 11 19.62 -28.05 25.52
CA LEU A 11 18.36 -28.34 24.85
C LEU A 11 17.57 -27.06 24.53
N PHE A 12 17.48 -26.12 25.48
CA PHE A 12 16.85 -24.82 25.25
C PHE A 12 17.56 -24.01 24.15
N GLY A 13 18.91 -23.99 24.16
CA GLY A 13 19.69 -23.34 23.10
C GLY A 13 19.43 -23.94 21.72
N MET A 14 19.32 -25.27 21.63
CA MET A 14 19.03 -25.97 20.38
C MET A 14 17.61 -25.68 19.88
N ILE A 15 16.61 -25.73 20.75
CA ILE A 15 15.22 -25.40 20.40
C ILE A 15 15.11 -23.96 19.90
N PHE A 16 15.74 -23.01 20.61
CA PHE A 16 15.74 -21.61 20.22
C PHE A 16 16.39 -21.40 18.84
N SER A 17 17.56 -22.00 18.61
CA SER A 17 18.28 -21.88 17.34
C SER A 17 17.50 -22.47 16.17
N VAL A 18 16.91 -23.67 16.35
CA VAL A 18 16.07 -24.30 15.32
C VAL A 18 14.83 -23.45 15.03
N SER A 19 14.16 -22.96 16.08
CA SER A 19 12.95 -22.14 15.93
C SER A 19 13.25 -20.81 15.24
N ALA A 20 14.34 -20.13 15.63
CA ALA A 20 14.78 -18.90 14.98
C ALA A 20 15.18 -19.13 13.51
N GLY A 21 15.90 -20.22 13.23
CA GLY A 21 16.26 -20.62 11.86
C GLY A 21 15.03 -20.89 10.99
N LEU A 22 14.02 -21.60 11.52
CA LEU A 22 12.75 -21.82 10.83
C LEU A 22 12.02 -20.50 10.57
N LEU A 23 11.89 -19.63 11.57
CA LEU A 23 11.21 -18.35 11.43
C LEU A 23 11.89 -17.45 10.40
N LEU A 24 13.22 -17.35 10.44
CA LEU A 24 13.99 -16.57 9.47
C LEU A 24 13.92 -17.18 8.07
N GLY A 25 14.05 -18.50 7.94
CA GLY A 25 13.99 -19.20 6.67
C GLY A 25 12.62 -19.05 5.99
N ILE A 26 11.54 -19.34 6.72
CA ILE A 26 10.17 -19.19 6.23
C ILE A 26 9.86 -17.72 5.94
N GLY A 27 10.26 -16.81 6.83
CA GLY A 27 10.05 -15.38 6.66
C GLY A 27 10.75 -14.84 5.42
N ALA A 28 12.03 -15.17 5.22
CA ALA A 28 12.81 -14.73 4.06
C ALA A 28 12.27 -15.34 2.76
N PHE A 29 11.94 -16.63 2.76
CA PHE A 29 11.34 -17.29 1.60
C PHE A 29 9.99 -16.65 1.24
N THR A 30 9.11 -16.44 2.22
CA THR A 30 7.81 -15.79 2.02
C THR A 30 7.97 -14.38 1.49
N PHE A 31 8.86 -13.58 2.08
CA PHE A 31 9.13 -12.22 1.64
C PHE A 31 9.65 -12.18 0.20
N HIS A 32 10.55 -13.09 -0.17
CA HIS A 32 11.06 -13.20 -1.53
C HIS A 32 9.98 -13.63 -2.52
N TYR A 33 9.25 -14.71 -2.21
CA TYR A 33 8.18 -15.24 -3.03
C TYR A 33 7.06 -14.21 -3.28
N ALA A 34 6.70 -13.44 -2.23
CA ALA A 34 5.71 -12.37 -2.31
C ALA A 34 6.25 -11.07 -2.95
N LYS A 35 7.49 -11.07 -3.48
CA LYS A 35 8.16 -9.89 -4.08
C LYS A 35 8.20 -8.69 -3.13
N GLY A 36 8.49 -8.92 -1.85
CA GLY A 36 8.40 -7.92 -0.78
C GLY A 36 9.14 -6.60 -1.06
N THR A 37 10.31 -6.66 -1.73
CA THR A 37 11.08 -5.46 -2.10
C THR A 37 10.37 -4.58 -3.14
N SER A 38 9.53 -5.15 -4.00
CA SER A 38 8.81 -4.40 -5.04
C SER A 38 7.86 -3.35 -4.45
N TYR A 39 7.32 -3.59 -3.26
CA TYR A 39 6.44 -2.64 -2.55
C TYR A 39 7.17 -1.38 -2.07
N LEU A 40 8.50 -1.37 -2.02
CA LEU A 40 9.29 -0.16 -1.72
C LEU A 40 9.44 0.74 -2.95
N SER A 41 9.24 0.20 -4.15
CA SER A 41 9.37 0.91 -5.43
C SER A 41 8.10 1.67 -5.83
N ASN A 42 8.16 2.40 -6.95
CA ASN A 42 7.02 3.04 -7.59
C ASN A 42 6.52 2.28 -8.84
N ASP A 43 7.00 1.06 -9.10
CA ASP A 43 6.52 0.28 -10.25
C ASP A 43 5.03 -0.06 -10.06
N PRO A 44 4.12 0.39 -10.95
CA PRO A 44 2.69 0.08 -10.84
C PRO A 44 2.40 -1.42 -10.95
N LYS A 45 3.30 -2.23 -11.51
CA LYS A 45 3.16 -3.70 -11.52
C LYS A 45 3.25 -4.30 -10.12
N ALA A 46 3.85 -3.61 -9.14
CA ALA A 46 3.87 -4.08 -7.76
C ALA A 46 2.47 -4.09 -7.14
N CYS A 47 1.56 -3.23 -7.60
CA CYS A 47 0.18 -3.18 -7.10
C CYS A 47 -0.61 -4.43 -7.45
N ILE A 48 -0.31 -5.08 -8.58
CA ILE A 48 -0.95 -6.32 -9.04
C ILE A 48 -0.17 -7.58 -8.66
N ASN A 49 0.72 -7.51 -7.68
CA ASN A 49 1.21 -8.72 -7.03
C ASN A 49 0.09 -9.47 -6.30
N CYS A 50 -1.01 -8.77 -5.98
CA CYS A 50 -2.27 -9.35 -5.50
C CYS A 50 -3.34 -9.22 -6.57
N HIS A 51 -4.03 -10.32 -6.89
CA HIS A 51 -5.07 -10.36 -7.93
C HIS A 51 -6.25 -9.42 -7.65
N VAL A 52 -6.56 -9.14 -6.37
CA VAL A 52 -7.65 -8.24 -5.97
C VAL A 52 -7.47 -6.81 -6.50
N MET A 53 -6.24 -6.42 -6.84
CA MET A 53 -5.93 -5.11 -7.42
C MET A 53 -6.00 -5.08 -8.95
N GLN A 54 -6.29 -6.20 -9.62
CA GLN A 54 -6.25 -6.31 -11.08
C GLN A 54 -7.23 -5.35 -11.75
N GLU A 55 -8.48 -5.28 -11.29
CA GLU A 55 -9.48 -4.39 -11.88
C GLU A 55 -9.07 -2.92 -11.78
N TYR A 56 -8.49 -2.51 -10.64
CA TYR A 56 -8.00 -1.15 -10.43
C TYR A 56 -6.86 -0.81 -11.38
N PHE A 57 -5.94 -1.75 -11.59
CA PHE A 57 -4.82 -1.60 -12.51
C PHE A 57 -5.27 -1.57 -13.97
N ASP A 58 -6.19 -2.44 -14.38
CA ASP A 58 -6.72 -2.48 -15.74
C ASP A 58 -7.51 -1.20 -16.06
N SER A 59 -8.23 -0.68 -15.07
CA SER A 59 -8.96 0.59 -15.16
C SER A 59 -8.01 1.79 -15.23
N TRP A 60 -6.92 1.79 -14.44
CA TRP A 60 -5.85 2.78 -14.54
C TRP A 60 -5.15 2.74 -15.90
N ILE A 61 -4.90 1.55 -16.45
CA ILE A 61 -4.26 1.43 -17.76
C ILE A 61 -5.06 2.16 -18.86
N LYS A 62 -6.39 2.15 -18.73
CA LYS A 62 -7.30 2.78 -19.69
C LYS A 62 -7.56 4.26 -19.38
N SER A 63 -7.04 4.77 -18.26
CA SER A 63 -7.27 6.14 -17.83
C SER A 63 -6.29 7.13 -18.48
N SER A 64 -6.64 8.41 -18.46
CA SER A 64 -5.77 9.49 -18.94
C SER A 64 -4.46 9.60 -18.16
N HIS A 65 -4.44 9.16 -16.90
CA HIS A 65 -3.29 9.34 -16.02
C HIS A 65 -2.21 8.28 -16.18
N ARG A 66 -2.46 7.16 -16.87
CA ARG A 66 -1.43 6.13 -17.15
C ARG A 66 -0.17 6.74 -17.79
N GLN A 67 -0.33 7.75 -18.64
CA GLN A 67 0.77 8.34 -19.40
C GLN A 67 1.65 9.28 -18.57
N ALA A 68 1.16 9.78 -17.43
CA ALA A 68 1.81 10.82 -16.65
C ALA A 68 2.08 10.44 -15.18
N ALA A 69 1.37 9.44 -14.64
CA ALA A 69 1.40 9.10 -13.22
C ALA A 69 1.30 7.59 -13.00
N THR A 70 2.11 7.08 -12.07
CA THR A 70 2.00 5.73 -11.50
C THR A 70 0.98 5.71 -10.36
N CYS A 71 0.63 4.51 -9.87
CA CYS A 71 -0.31 4.35 -8.76
C CYS A 71 0.10 5.16 -7.52
N ASN A 72 1.39 5.17 -7.20
CA ASN A 72 1.89 5.87 -6.01
C ASN A 72 1.86 7.39 -6.16
N ASP A 73 1.90 7.92 -7.38
CA ASP A 73 1.86 9.37 -7.61
C ASP A 73 0.47 9.95 -7.30
N CYS A 74 -0.56 9.10 -7.24
CA CYS A 74 -1.89 9.47 -6.76
C CYS A 74 -2.10 9.02 -5.30
N HIS A 75 -1.74 7.78 -4.95
CA HIS A 75 -2.15 7.16 -3.69
C HIS A 75 -1.19 7.33 -2.51
N ILE A 76 0.03 7.83 -2.73
CA ILE A 76 1.07 7.92 -1.69
C ILE A 76 1.63 9.36 -1.65
N PRO A 77 1.86 9.94 -0.46
CA PRO A 77 2.56 11.21 -0.34
C PRO A 77 3.96 11.17 -1.00
N HIS A 78 4.37 12.27 -1.63
CA HIS A 78 5.67 12.33 -2.33
C HIS A 78 6.86 12.61 -1.40
N ALA A 79 6.65 13.34 -0.31
CA ALA A 79 7.72 13.79 0.58
C ALA A 79 8.28 12.67 1.48
N PHE A 80 9.59 12.69 1.70
CA PHE A 80 10.22 11.91 2.78
C PHE A 80 10.04 12.64 4.12
N PRO A 81 9.76 11.95 5.24
CA PRO A 81 9.59 10.49 5.40
C PRO A 81 8.16 9.98 5.16
N ALA A 82 7.20 10.88 4.95
CA ALA A 82 5.77 10.57 4.85
C ALA A 82 5.45 9.47 3.84
N LYS A 83 6.12 9.46 2.68
CA LYS A 83 6.01 8.43 1.64
C LYS A 83 6.14 7.02 2.20
N TYR A 84 7.24 6.75 2.90
CA TYR A 84 7.54 5.40 3.39
C TYR A 84 6.67 5.01 4.57
N ILE A 85 6.33 5.96 5.44
CA ILE A 85 5.38 5.73 6.53
C ILE A 85 4.01 5.33 5.96
N ALA A 86 3.52 6.05 4.95
CA ALA A 86 2.27 5.72 4.28
C ALA A 86 2.32 4.35 3.59
N LYS A 87 3.41 4.03 2.88
CA LYS A 87 3.61 2.71 2.24
C LYS A 87 3.59 1.57 3.26
N MET A 88 4.27 1.72 4.40
CA MET A 88 4.28 0.70 5.46
C MET A 88 2.88 0.54 6.08
N LYS A 89 2.21 1.65 6.41
CA LYS A 89 0.86 1.63 6.99
C LYS A 89 -0.16 1.00 6.04
N ASN A 90 -0.13 1.38 4.76
CA ASN A 90 -1.02 0.83 3.74
C ASN A 90 -0.71 -0.65 3.47
N GLY A 91 0.57 -1.03 3.39
CA GLY A 91 0.99 -2.43 3.26
C GLY A 91 0.50 -3.30 4.41
N TRP A 92 0.61 -2.83 5.65
CA TRP A 92 0.04 -3.50 6.82
C TRP A 92 -1.48 -3.64 6.74
N ASN A 93 -2.19 -2.54 6.44
CA ASN A 93 -3.64 -2.53 6.34
C ASN A 93 -4.15 -3.47 5.24
N HIS A 94 -3.52 -3.47 4.06
CA HIS A 94 -3.85 -4.37 2.96
C HIS A 94 -3.57 -5.82 3.33
N SER A 95 -2.40 -6.11 3.93
CA SER A 95 -2.04 -7.47 4.34
C SER A 95 -3.07 -8.03 5.32
N LYS A 96 -3.46 -7.25 6.34
CA LYS A 96 -4.50 -7.61 7.29
C LYS A 96 -5.85 -7.79 6.59
N ALA A 97 -6.27 -6.81 5.79
CA ALA A 97 -7.58 -6.78 5.14
C ALA A 97 -7.79 -7.98 4.22
N PHE A 98 -6.80 -8.28 3.37
CA PHE A 98 -6.89 -9.35 2.39
C PHE A 98 -6.65 -10.73 3.01
N THR A 99 -5.90 -10.83 4.10
CA THR A 99 -5.78 -12.11 4.83
C THR A 99 -7.07 -12.46 5.56
N LEU A 100 -7.69 -11.49 6.23
CA LEU A 100 -8.91 -11.69 7.01
C LEU A 100 -10.20 -11.52 6.19
N GLN A 101 -10.08 -11.12 4.92
CA GLN A 101 -11.20 -10.82 4.02
C GLN A 101 -12.21 -9.85 4.66
N ASN A 102 -11.73 -8.86 5.41
CA ASN A 102 -12.56 -7.94 6.20
C ASN A 102 -12.53 -6.52 5.65
N PHE A 103 -12.93 -6.37 4.39
CA PHE A 103 -13.04 -5.09 3.70
C PHE A 103 -14.38 -4.98 2.95
N PRO A 104 -14.89 -3.76 2.74
CA PRO A 104 -16.12 -3.58 1.96
C PRO A 104 -15.83 -3.81 0.48
N GLU A 105 -16.83 -4.34 -0.24
CA GLU A 105 -16.80 -4.40 -1.69
C GLU A 105 -17.83 -3.43 -2.31
N PRO A 106 -17.44 -2.60 -3.29
CA PRO A 106 -16.08 -2.49 -3.84
C PRO A 106 -15.10 -1.82 -2.86
N ILE A 107 -13.82 -2.18 -2.92
CA ILE A 107 -12.75 -1.61 -2.07
C ILE A 107 -12.80 -0.08 -2.09
N ARG A 108 -12.88 0.52 -0.90
CA ARG A 108 -12.93 1.97 -0.71
C ARG A 108 -11.64 2.52 -0.12
N ILE A 109 -11.19 3.65 -0.66
CA ILE A 109 -10.07 4.42 -0.14
C ILE A 109 -10.41 4.98 1.25
N THR A 110 -9.46 4.91 2.18
CA THR A 110 -9.64 5.45 3.54
C THR A 110 -9.59 6.96 3.55
N GLN A 111 -10.18 7.59 4.58
CA GLN A 111 -10.17 9.06 4.72
C GLN A 111 -8.75 9.65 4.74
N GLY A 112 -7.80 8.98 5.40
CA GLY A 112 -6.40 9.43 5.42
C GLY A 112 -5.76 9.41 4.02
N ASN A 113 -6.03 8.36 3.24
CA ASN A 113 -5.51 8.26 1.87
C ASN A 113 -6.22 9.23 0.92
N LEU A 114 -7.47 9.60 1.18
CA LEU A 114 -8.19 10.64 0.42
C LEU A 114 -7.55 12.01 0.56
N VAL A 115 -7.04 12.36 1.74
CA VAL A 115 -6.32 13.62 1.95
C VAL A 115 -5.05 13.65 1.12
N SER A 116 -4.27 12.56 1.13
CA SER A 116 -3.05 12.46 0.31
C SER A 116 -3.37 12.48 -1.19
N LEU A 117 -4.44 11.81 -1.62
CA LEU A 117 -4.90 11.84 -3.01
C LEU A 117 -5.22 13.28 -3.45
N GLN A 118 -5.96 14.02 -2.65
CA GLN A 118 -6.31 15.42 -2.94
C GLN A 118 -5.05 16.30 -3.06
N GLN A 119 -4.11 16.15 -2.13
CA GLN A 119 -2.83 16.88 -2.17
C GLN A 119 -2.01 16.55 -3.42
N ASN A 120 -2.01 15.28 -3.84
CA ASN A 120 -1.30 14.83 -5.03
C ASN A 120 -1.97 15.34 -6.32
N CYS A 121 -3.30 15.46 -6.37
CA CYS A 121 -3.99 16.14 -7.46
C CYS A 121 -3.51 17.59 -7.59
N ILE A 122 -3.53 18.34 -6.48
CA ILE A 122 -3.09 19.75 -6.45
C ILE A 122 -1.62 19.86 -6.80
N HIS A 123 -0.76 18.96 -6.33
CA HIS A 123 0.68 18.99 -6.61
C HIS A 123 0.99 19.02 -8.10
N CYS A 124 0.31 18.20 -8.90
CA CYS A 124 0.52 18.16 -10.36
C CYS A 124 -0.31 19.23 -11.11
N HIS A 125 -1.47 19.62 -10.58
CA HIS A 125 -2.39 20.56 -11.23
C HIS A 125 -2.34 21.98 -10.65
N ASP A 126 -1.31 22.34 -9.89
CA ASP A 126 -1.25 23.56 -9.08
C ASP A 126 -1.55 24.84 -9.90
N ILE A 127 -0.99 24.92 -11.12
CA ILE A 127 -1.21 26.05 -12.03
C ILE A 127 -2.71 26.23 -12.36
N MET A 128 -3.46 25.14 -12.50
CA MET A 128 -4.90 25.15 -12.78
C MET A 128 -5.72 25.32 -11.50
N THR A 129 -5.23 24.78 -10.38
CA THR A 129 -5.97 24.72 -9.12
C THR A 129 -5.66 25.86 -8.17
N GLY A 130 -4.69 26.74 -8.44
CA GLY A 130 -4.25 27.77 -7.49
C GLY A 130 -5.39 28.62 -6.92
N ASN A 131 -6.40 28.95 -7.72
CA ASN A 131 -7.59 29.68 -7.28
C ASN A 131 -8.68 28.79 -6.62
N ILE A 132 -8.65 27.48 -6.86
CA ILE A 132 -9.62 26.49 -6.34
C ILE A 132 -9.14 25.90 -5.01
N ALA A 133 -7.84 25.64 -4.86
CA ALA A 133 -7.24 25.12 -3.65
C ALA A 133 -7.37 26.08 -2.45
N GLY A 134 -7.48 27.39 -2.72
CA GLY A 134 -7.80 28.41 -1.72
C GLY A 134 -9.30 28.57 -1.41
N HIS A 135 -10.19 27.87 -2.13
CA HIS A 135 -11.63 27.91 -1.86
C HIS A 135 -11.95 27.14 -0.58
N ARG A 136 -12.90 27.64 0.21
CA ARG A 136 -13.16 27.14 1.56
C ARG A 136 -13.50 25.66 1.57
N GLU A 137 -14.30 25.20 0.63
CA GLU A 137 -14.76 23.82 0.53
C GLU A 137 -13.62 22.85 0.17
N ALA A 138 -12.63 23.31 -0.62
CA ALA A 138 -11.41 22.54 -0.90
C ALA A 138 -10.45 22.54 0.29
N ALA A 139 -10.33 23.68 0.99
CA ALA A 139 -9.50 23.82 2.19
C ALA A 139 -10.04 23.03 3.40
N GLU A 140 -11.37 23.00 3.56
CA GLU A 140 -12.08 22.22 4.59
C GLU A 140 -12.24 20.74 4.20
N GLY A 141 -11.90 20.37 2.96
CA GLY A 141 -11.98 19.00 2.45
C GLY A 141 -13.42 18.50 2.24
N THR A 142 -14.39 19.40 2.16
CA THR A 142 -15.80 19.12 1.86
C THR A 142 -16.06 18.97 0.36
N ALA A 143 -15.13 19.42 -0.48
CA ALA A 143 -15.08 19.15 -1.92
C ALA A 143 -13.67 18.71 -2.34
N ARG A 144 -13.58 17.58 -3.04
CA ARG A 144 -12.32 17.04 -3.57
C ARG A 144 -12.37 16.95 -5.09
N CYS A 145 -11.20 17.01 -5.72
CA CYS A 145 -11.07 16.85 -7.17
C CYS A 145 -11.76 15.58 -7.66
N ALA A 146 -11.57 14.48 -6.94
CA ALA A 146 -12.13 13.17 -7.27
C ALA A 146 -13.65 13.05 -7.05
N ASP A 147 -14.30 13.98 -6.35
CA ASP A 147 -15.76 13.93 -6.18
C ASP A 147 -16.50 14.27 -7.48
N CYS A 148 -15.88 15.11 -8.34
CA CYS A 148 -16.35 15.46 -9.68
C CYS A 148 -15.56 14.72 -10.79
N HIS A 149 -14.23 14.64 -10.68
CA HIS A 149 -13.36 13.98 -11.65
C HIS A 149 -13.18 12.49 -11.33
N ARG A 150 -14.29 11.75 -11.27
CA ARG A 150 -14.33 10.37 -10.74
C ARG A 150 -13.59 9.34 -11.60
N SER A 151 -13.45 9.62 -12.89
CA SER A 151 -12.91 8.71 -13.90
C SER A 151 -11.40 8.84 -14.15
N VAL A 152 -10.69 9.69 -13.39
CA VAL A 152 -9.26 9.98 -13.62
C VAL A 152 -8.33 8.81 -13.39
N GLY A 153 -8.60 8.02 -12.34
CA GLY A 153 -7.77 6.90 -11.91
C GLY A 153 -8.38 5.54 -12.25
N HIS A 154 -9.70 5.39 -12.07
CA HIS A 154 -10.37 4.08 -12.17
C HIS A 154 -11.75 4.19 -12.85
N MET A 155 -11.81 4.49 -14.14
CA MET A 155 -13.03 4.68 -14.96
C MET A 155 -14.16 3.65 -14.75
N GLN A 156 -13.83 2.37 -14.56
CA GLN A 156 -14.82 1.29 -14.39
C GLN A 156 -15.28 1.05 -12.93
N LEU A 157 -14.72 1.75 -11.94
CA LEU A 157 -14.91 1.45 -10.51
C LEU A 157 -15.39 2.66 -9.68
N SER A 158 -15.78 3.75 -10.37
CA SER A 158 -16.12 5.04 -9.78
C SER A 158 -17.61 5.24 -9.50
#